data_AF-A0A7X8WXP1-F1
#
_entry.id   AF-A0A7X8WXP1-F1
#
_cell.length_a   1.000
_cell.length_b   1.000
_cell.length_c   1.000
_cell.angle_alpha   90.00
_cell.angle_beta   90.00
_cell.angle_gamma   90.00
#
_symmetry.space_group_name_H-M   'P 1'
#
loop_
_entity.id
_entity.type
_entity.pdbx_description
1 polymer ?
#
loop_
_entity_poly.entity_id
_entity_poly.type
_entity_poly.pdbx_seq_one_letter_code
_entity_poly.pdbx_strand_id
1 'polypeptide(L)'
;WLTAQQFVDIIAVAESTPGPVAINSATFIGYKVAGFSGALMATIGVCLPSFFIMVILTKVVTRFNDHPIMKGLLYGIRPVVISLILLAAVFIAQTVLISPEGFLGIDWLSVGIAILGFIALQKFKIHPIFLIIFGGITGVILY
;
A
#
# COMPACT_ATOMS: atom_id res chain seq x y z
N TRP A 1 -8.89 -12.18 22.67
CA TRP A 1 -8.91 -12.97 21.42
C TRP A 1 -10.00 -12.41 20.52
N LEU A 2 -9.82 -12.41 19.21
CA LEU A 2 -10.80 -11.90 18.23
C LEU A 2 -11.51 -13.04 17.53
N THR A 3 -12.77 -12.83 17.14
CA THR A 3 -13.45 -13.70 16.18
C THR A 3 -12.90 -13.45 14.77
N ALA A 4 -13.08 -14.41 13.85
CA ALA A 4 -12.66 -14.25 12.46
C ALA A 4 -13.32 -13.03 11.80
N GLN A 5 -14.62 -12.78 12.06
CA GLN A 5 -15.32 -11.62 11.53
C GLN A 5 -14.73 -10.31 12.05
N GLN A 6 -14.48 -10.20 13.35
CA GLN A 6 -13.86 -9.00 13.92
C GLN A 6 -12.46 -8.74 13.35
N PHE A 7 -11.70 -9.79 13.05
CA PHE A 7 -10.39 -9.65 12.42
C PHE A 7 -10.51 -9.09 10.99
N VAL A 8 -11.45 -9.61 10.19
CA VAL A 8 -11.73 -9.10 8.84
C VAL A 8 -12.19 -7.64 8.88
N ASP A 9 -13.12 -7.30 9.78
CA ASP A 9 -13.61 -5.92 9.93
C ASP A 9 -12.47 -4.95 10.29
N ILE A 10 -11.53 -5.38 11.14
CA ILE A 10 -10.36 -4.56 11.50
C ILE A 10 -9.41 -4.40 10.31
N ILE A 11 -9.19 -5.45 9.51
CA ILE A 11 -8.40 -5.34 8.28
C ILE A 11 -9.04 -4.34 7.32
N ALA A 12 -10.35 -4.41 7.12
CA ALA A 12 -11.06 -3.47 6.26
C ALA A 12 -10.91 -2.01 6.73
N VAL A 13 -10.96 -1.76 8.04
CA VAL A 13 -10.70 -0.42 8.61
C VAL A 13 -9.23 -0.01 8.45
N ALA A 14 -8.29 -0.93 8.63
CA ALA A 14 -6.87 -0.67 8.51
C ALA A 14 -6.43 -0.35 7.08
N GLU A 15 -7.05 -0.99 6.08
CA GLU A 15 -6.80 -0.77 4.65
C GLU A 15 -7.51 0.48 4.10
N SER A 16 -8.67 0.85 4.67
CA SER A 16 -9.37 2.08 4.28
C SER A 16 -8.74 3.35 4.85
N THR A 17 -7.99 3.23 5.96
CA THR A 17 -7.25 4.35 6.55
C THR A 17 -5.90 4.50 5.84
N PRO A 18 -5.49 5.71 5.41
CA PRO A 18 -4.18 5.90 4.80
C PRO A 18 -3.06 5.56 5.79
N GLY A 19 -2.13 4.70 5.39
CA GLY A 19 -0.94 4.36 6.18
C GLY A 19 -0.49 2.91 6.03
N PRO A 20 0.54 2.49 6.78
CA PRO A 20 1.03 1.12 6.76
C PRO A 20 -0.01 0.18 7.39
N VAL A 21 -0.55 -0.74 6.59
CA VAL A 21 -1.59 -1.71 7.03
C VAL A 21 -1.17 -2.42 8.32
N ALA A 22 0.08 -2.87 8.42
CA ALA A 22 0.58 -3.55 9.61
C ALA A 22 0.48 -2.71 10.90
N ILE A 23 0.78 -1.41 10.84
CA ILE A 23 0.71 -0.51 12.01
C ILE A 23 -0.74 -0.22 12.36
N ASN A 24 -1.57 0.10 11.36
CA ASN A 24 -2.99 0.35 11.54
C ASN A 24 -3.68 -0.87 12.16
N SER A 25 -3.50 -2.06 11.58
CA SER A 25 -4.05 -3.31 12.11
C SER A 25 -3.55 -3.59 13.52
N ALA A 26 -2.25 -3.45 13.81
CA ALA A 26 -1.72 -3.66 15.16
C ALA A 26 -2.36 -2.73 16.20
N THR A 27 -2.54 -1.45 15.83
CA THR A 27 -3.17 -0.44 16.69
C THR A 27 -4.62 -0.81 17.01
N PHE A 28 -5.42 -1.12 15.98
CA PHE A 28 -6.84 -1.45 16.14
C PHE A 28 -7.06 -2.79 16.83
N ILE A 29 -6.25 -3.81 16.51
CA ILE A 29 -6.28 -5.11 17.19
C ILE A 29 -5.93 -4.92 18.66
N GLY A 30 -4.84 -4.20 18.96
CA GLY A 30 -4.43 -3.90 20.33
C GLY A 30 -5.52 -3.17 21.11
N TYR A 31 -6.17 -2.19 20.48
CA TYR A 31 -7.30 -1.48 21.07
C TYR A 31 -8.47 -2.41 21.40
N LYS A 32 -8.83 -3.31 20.49
CA LYS A 32 -9.93 -4.25 20.72
C LYS A 32 -9.62 -5.29 21.79
N VAL A 33 -8.35 -5.67 21.97
CA VAL A 33 -7.96 -6.69 22.94
C VAL A 33 -7.79 -6.13 24.35
N ALA A 34 -7.16 -4.96 24.51
CA ALA A 34 -6.83 -4.40 25.83
C ALA A 34 -7.01 -2.88 25.92
N GLY A 35 -7.84 -2.29 25.08
CA GLY A 35 -8.10 -0.85 25.08
C GLY A 35 -6.86 -0.03 24.73
N PHE A 36 -6.77 1.18 25.28
CA PHE A 36 -5.69 2.12 24.94
C PHE A 36 -4.28 1.56 25.19
N SER A 37 -4.07 0.87 26.32
CA SER A 37 -2.77 0.27 26.64
C SER A 37 -2.40 -0.85 25.66
N GLY A 38 -3.39 -1.66 25.26
CA GLY A 38 -3.22 -2.68 24.22
C GLY A 38 -2.83 -2.07 22.87
N ALA A 39 -3.49 -0.98 22.46
CA ALA A 39 -3.16 -0.27 21.22
C ALA A 39 -1.72 0.25 21.24
N LEU A 40 -1.31 0.89 22.34
CA LEU A 40 0.04 1.43 22.49
C LEU A 40 1.10 0.31 22.45
N MET A 41 0.92 -0.75 23.22
CA MET A 41 1.88 -1.86 23.29
C MET A 41 1.98 -2.62 21.96
N ALA A 42 0.85 -2.86 21.27
CA ALA A 42 0.84 -3.53 19.98
C ALA A 42 1.55 -2.68 18.90
N THR A 43 1.28 -1.37 18.87
CA THR A 43 1.91 -0.44 17.94
C THR A 43 3.42 -0.37 18.16
N ILE A 44 3.84 -0.19 19.41
CA ILE A 44 5.27 -0.17 19.78
C ILE A 44 5.92 -1.51 19.43
N GLY A 45 5.26 -2.63 19.73
CA GLY A 45 5.77 -3.97 19.43
C GLY A 45 6.03 -4.22 17.95
N VAL A 46 5.18 -3.69 17.05
CA VAL A 46 5.36 -3.80 15.60
C VAL A 46 6.38 -2.79 15.06
N CYS A 47 6.45 -1.58 15.64
CA CYS A 47 7.36 -0.54 15.19
C CYS A 47 8.81 -0.74 15.64
N LEU A 48 9.05 -1.24 16.86
CA LEU A 48 10.39 -1.34 17.45
C LEU A 48 11.36 -2.20 16.64
N PRO A 49 11.00 -3.42 16.18
CA PRO A 49 11.93 -4.25 15.41
C PRO A 49 12.39 -3.54 14.12
N SER A 50 11.45 -2.97 13.37
CA SER A 50 11.72 -2.20 12.16
C SER A 50 12.60 -0.99 12.44
N PHE A 51 12.36 -0.28 13.56
CA PHE A 51 13.18 0.84 13.99
C PHE A 51 14.63 0.43 14.24
N PHE A 52 14.87 -0.63 15.02
CA PHE A 52 16.23 -1.09 15.30
C PHE A 52 16.95 -1.58 14.04
N ILE A 53 16.25 -2.33 13.18
CA ILE A 53 16.81 -2.79 11.90
C ILE A 53 17.23 -1.59 11.04
N MET A 54 16.39 -0.56 10.95
CA MET A 54 16.69 0.66 10.19
C MET A 54 17.87 1.43 10.75
N VAL A 55 17.97 1.57 12.09
CA VAL A 55 19.11 2.23 12.74
C VAL A 55 20.42 1.50 12.43
N ILE A 56 20.42 0.17 12.53
CA ILE A 56 21.59 -0.67 12.23
C ILE A 56 21.97 -0.55 10.76
N LEU A 57 21.00 -0.73 9.85
CA LEU A 57 21.23 -0.64 8.41
C LEU A 57 21.77 0.74 8.01
N THR A 58 21.17 1.81 8.53
CA THR A 58 21.62 3.19 8.24
C THR A 58 23.06 3.39 8.67
N LYS A 59 23.45 2.90 9.86
CA LYS A 59 24.83 3.00 10.36
C LYS A 59 25.81 2.23 9.47
N VAL A 60 25.42 1.04 8.99
CA VAL A 60 26.24 0.24 8.06
C VAL A 60 26.38 0.96 6.71
N VAL A 61 25.27 1.41 6.12
CA VAL A 61 25.26 2.10 4.83
C VAL A 61 26.09 3.37 4.87
N THR A 62 25.92 4.20 5.91
CA THR A 62 26.68 5.46 6.06
C THR A 62 28.16 5.22 6.30
N ARG A 63 28.53 4.20 7.08
CA ARG A 63 29.93 3.83 7.33
C ARG A 63 30.66 3.35 6.08
N PHE A 64 29.97 2.62 5.21
CA PHE A 64 30.57 2.02 4.00
C PHE A 64 30.13 2.71 2.71
N ASN A 65 29.58 3.92 2.77
CA ASN A 65 28.98 4.60 1.62
C ASN A 65 29.99 4.74 0.47
N ASP A 66 31.27 4.98 0.76
CA ASP A 66 32.32 5.10 -0.26
C ASP A 66 32.86 3.78 -0.81
N HIS A 67 32.50 2.64 -0.21
CA HIS A 67 32.92 1.35 -0.69
C HIS A 67 32.18 0.98 -2.00
N PRO A 68 32.88 0.53 -3.06
CA PRO A 68 32.28 0.26 -4.36
C PRO A 68 31.13 -0.76 -4.30
N ILE A 69 31.24 -1.75 -3.41
CA ILE A 69 30.16 -2.74 -3.17
C ILE A 69 28.88 -2.07 -2.64
N MET A 70 28.99 -1.14 -1.69
CA MET A 70 27.82 -0.45 -1.12
C MET A 70 27.14 0.42 -2.18
N LYS A 71 27.91 1.15 -2.99
CA LYS A 71 27.39 1.93 -4.12
C LYS A 71 26.68 1.03 -5.14
N GLY A 72 27.28 -0.11 -5.48
CA GLY A 72 26.67 -1.10 -6.39
C GLY A 72 25.36 -1.67 -5.85
N LEU A 73 25.30 -1.99 -4.56
CA LEU A 73 24.09 -2.49 -3.91
C LEU A 73 22.96 -1.45 -3.92
N LEU A 74 23.25 -0.21 -3.51
CA LEU A 74 22.28 0.88 -3.55
C LEU A 74 21.80 1.19 -4.97
N TYR A 75 22.69 1.09 -5.96
CA TYR A 75 22.33 1.24 -7.36
C TYR A 75 21.40 0.11 -7.83
N GLY A 76 21.66 -1.12 -7.40
CA GLY A 76 20.82 -2.29 -7.70
C GLY A 76 19.44 -2.26 -7.05
N ILE A 77 19.28 -1.64 -5.88
CA ILE A 77 17.97 -1.54 -5.20
C ILE A 77 16.98 -0.68 -6.01
N ARG A 78 17.44 0.39 -6.67
CA ARG A 78 16.55 1.30 -7.43
C ARG A 78 15.70 0.58 -8.49
N PRO A 79 16.27 -0.19 -9.44
CA PRO A 79 15.46 -0.92 -10.42
C PRO A 79 14.61 -2.01 -9.77
N VAL A 80 15.05 -2.63 -8.67
CA VAL A 80 14.23 -3.61 -7.94
C VAL A 80 12.95 -2.95 -7.41
N VAL A 81 13.07 -1.79 -6.78
CA VAL A 81 11.90 -1.04 -6.28
C VAL A 81 10.98 -0.63 -7.43
N ILE A 82 11.52 -0.14 -8.55
CA ILE A 82 10.72 0.21 -9.73
C ILE A 82 9.96 -1.02 -10.26
N SER A 83 10.63 -2.17 -10.38
CA SER A 83 10.02 -3.42 -10.83
C SER A 83 8.94 -3.91 -9.88
N LEU A 84 9.11 -3.77 -8.57
CA LEU A 84 8.09 -4.14 -7.58
C LEU A 84 6.84 -3.26 -7.71
N ILE A 85 7.01 -1.95 -7.87
CA ILE A 85 5.89 -1.01 -8.10
C ILE A 85 5.19 -1.34 -9.41
N LEU A 86 5.94 -1.57 -10.48
CA LEU A 86 5.40 -1.93 -11.79
C LEU A 86 4.63 -3.25 -11.73
N LEU A 87 5.17 -4.26 -11.05
CA LEU A 87 4.52 -5.56 -10.89
C LEU A 87 3.20 -5.42 -10.11
N ALA A 88 3.19 -4.63 -9.04
CA ALA A 88 1.96 -4.33 -8.30
C ALA A 88 0.93 -3.62 -9.18
N ALA A 89 1.36 -2.64 -9.99
CA ALA A 89 0.48 -1.94 -10.92
C ALA A 89 -0.09 -2.87 -12.00
N VAL A 90 0.73 -3.78 -12.56
CA VAL A 90 0.30 -4.79 -13.54
C VAL A 90 -0.67 -5.78 -12.91
N PHE A 91 -0.40 -6.23 -11.69
CA PHE A 91 -1.28 -7.14 -10.95
C PHE A 91 -2.67 -6.51 -10.76
N ILE A 92 -2.73 -5.27 -10.27
CA ILE A 92 -3.99 -4.53 -10.12
C ILE A 92 -4.68 -4.34 -11.48
N ALA A 93 -3.91 -3.94 -12.50
CA ALA A 93 -4.44 -3.75 -13.85
C ALA A 93 -5.04 -5.04 -14.43
N GLN A 94 -4.39 -6.19 -14.24
CA GLN A 94 -4.95 -7.47 -14.68
C GLN A 94 -6.22 -7.84 -13.91
N THR A 95 -6.27 -7.59 -12.60
CA THR A 95 -7.45 -7.89 -11.79
C THR A 95 -8.66 -7.00 -12.09
N VAL A 96 -8.43 -5.77 -12.56
CA VAL A 96 -9.49 -4.78 -12.80
C VAL A 96 -9.87 -4.67 -14.28
N LEU A 97 -8.91 -4.76 -15.19
CA LEU A 97 -9.14 -4.53 -16.62
C LEU A 97 -9.51 -5.82 -17.38
N ILE A 98 -9.18 -6.99 -16.84
CA ILE A 98 -9.48 -8.29 -17.48
C ILE A 98 -10.67 -8.90 -16.76
N SER A 99 -11.79 -8.97 -17.47
CA SER A 99 -13.06 -9.49 -16.93
C SER A 99 -13.61 -10.53 -17.89
N PRO A 100 -14.00 -11.74 -17.42
CA PRO A 100 -14.61 -12.77 -18.27
C PRO A 100 -15.88 -12.28 -19.00
N GLU A 101 -16.56 -11.31 -18.39
CA GLU A 101 -17.81 -10.71 -18.86
C GLU A 101 -17.58 -9.51 -19.80
N GLY A 102 -16.33 -9.05 -19.90
CA GLY A 102 -15.94 -7.92 -20.75
C GLY A 102 -15.85 -8.30 -22.23
N PHE A 103 -16.08 -7.33 -23.11
CA PHE A 103 -15.97 -7.54 -24.56
C PHE A 103 -14.51 -7.87 -24.93
N LEU A 104 -14.29 -9.04 -25.55
CA LEU A 104 -12.96 -9.62 -25.80
C LEU A 104 -12.15 -9.94 -24.52
N GLY A 105 -12.83 -10.11 -23.38
CA GLY A 105 -12.19 -10.35 -22.09
C GLY A 105 -11.63 -9.10 -21.42
N ILE A 106 -11.94 -7.90 -21.96
CA ILE A 106 -11.48 -6.61 -21.45
C ILE A 106 -12.68 -5.78 -21.00
N ASP A 107 -12.55 -5.16 -19.83
CA ASP A 107 -13.49 -4.18 -19.32
C ASP A 107 -13.13 -2.77 -19.81
N TRP A 108 -13.72 -2.38 -20.94
CA TRP A 108 -13.46 -1.08 -21.56
C TRP A 108 -13.88 0.11 -20.71
N LEU A 109 -14.87 -0.07 -19.82
CA LEU A 109 -15.30 0.99 -18.90
C LEU A 109 -14.21 1.25 -17.87
N SER A 110 -13.69 0.20 -17.24
CA SER A 110 -12.56 0.28 -16.30
C SER A 110 -11.29 0.84 -16.95
N VAL A 111 -11.00 0.47 -18.21
CA VAL A 111 -9.91 1.06 -18.99
C VAL A 111 -10.10 2.57 -19.17
N GLY A 112 -11.32 3.00 -19.52
CA GLY A 112 -11.65 4.42 -19.67
C GLY A 112 -11.44 5.21 -18.39
N ILE A 113 -11.91 4.69 -17.25
CA ILE A 113 -11.72 5.31 -15.93
C ILE A 113 -10.24 5.40 -15.58
N ALA A 114 -9.45 4.36 -15.83
CA ALA A 114 -8.01 4.35 -15.58
C ALA A 114 -7.27 5.41 -16.40
N ILE A 115 -7.58 5.55 -17.69
CA ILE A 115 -6.98 6.56 -18.57
C ILE A 115 -7.36 7.97 -18.13
N LEU A 116 -8.64 8.21 -17.81
CA LEU A 116 -9.11 9.51 -17.33
C LEU A 116 -8.45 9.89 -16.01
N GLY A 117 -8.35 8.95 -15.07
CA GLY A 117 -7.66 9.14 -13.79
C GLY A 117 -6.17 9.46 -13.98
N PHE A 118 -5.50 8.77 -14.91
CA PHE A 118 -4.10 9.05 -15.24
C PHE A 118 -3.90 10.45 -15.83
N ILE A 119 -4.76 10.86 -16.77
CA ILE A 119 -4.74 12.21 -17.36
C ILE A 119 -5.02 13.28 -16.30
N ALA A 120 -6.01 13.04 -15.43
CA ALA A 120 -6.34 13.93 -14.32
C ALA A 120 -5.14 14.13 -13.36
N LEU A 121 -4.41 13.06 -13.06
CA LEU A 121 -3.21 13.12 -12.23
C LEU A 121 -2.06 13.86 -12.93
N GLN A 122 -1.75 13.53 -14.19
CA GLN A 122 -0.59 14.06 -14.90
C GLN A 122 -0.79 15.51 -15.37
N LYS A 123 -1.93 15.81 -16.00
CA LYS A 123 -2.19 17.11 -16.63
C LYS A 123 -2.78 18.12 -15.66
N PHE A 124 -3.72 17.68 -14.82
CA PHE A 124 -4.44 18.57 -13.91
C PHE A 124 -3.86 18.56 -12.48
N LYS A 125 -2.87 17.71 -12.20
CA LYS A 125 -2.18 17.61 -10.89
C LYS A 125 -3.15 17.47 -9.72
N ILE A 126 -4.27 16.78 -9.95
CA ILE A 126 -5.28 16.55 -8.92
C ILE A 126 -4.66 15.72 -7.80
N HIS A 127 -4.96 16.09 -6.55
CA HIS A 127 -4.46 15.37 -5.40
C HIS A 127 -4.96 13.90 -5.41
N PRO A 128 -4.10 12.88 -5.19
CA PRO A 128 -4.47 11.47 -5.26
C PRO A 128 -5.68 11.10 -4.39
N ILE A 129 -5.86 11.73 -3.23
CA ILE A 129 -7.03 11.52 -2.36
C ILE A 129 -8.34 11.77 -3.11
N PHE A 130 -8.44 12.84 -3.91
CA PHE A 130 -9.66 13.11 -4.67
C PHE A 130 -9.88 12.04 -5.75
N LEU A 131 -8.81 11.58 -6.42
CA LEU A 131 -8.91 10.50 -7.40
C LEU A 131 -9.42 9.21 -6.76
N ILE A 132 -8.98 8.88 -5.54
CA ILE A 132 -9.46 7.72 -4.79
C ILE A 132 -10.95 7.87 -4.45
N ILE A 133 -11.36 9.04 -3.94
CA ILE A 133 -12.76 9.29 -3.58
C ILE A 133 -13.68 9.21 -4.81
N PHE A 134 -13.33 9.91 -5.89
CA PHE A 134 -14.11 9.86 -7.13
C PHE A 134 -14.11 8.46 -7.75
N GLY A 135 -12.97 7.76 -7.73
CA GLY A 135 -12.88 6.37 -8.18
C GLY A 135 -13.81 5.45 -7.40
N GLY A 136 -13.83 5.56 -6.07
CA GLY A 136 -14.74 4.81 -5.21
C GLY A 136 -16.22 5.10 -5.48
N ILE A 137 -16.59 6.38 -5.61
CA ILE A 137 -17.97 6.78 -5.95
C ILE A 137 -18.37 6.23 -7.32
N THR A 138 -17.48 6.35 -8.32
CA THR A 138 -17.73 5.88 -9.68
C THR A 138 -17.89 4.36 -9.71
N GLY A 139 -17.08 3.64 -8.93
CA GLY A 139 -17.19 2.20 -8.74
C GLY A 139 -18.58 1.78 -8.21
N VAL A 140 -19.05 2.40 -7.13
CA VAL A 140 -20.36 2.09 -6.51
C VAL A 140 -21.55 2.41 -7.42
N ILE A 141 -21.42 3.38 -8.33
CA ILE A 141 -22.50 3.77 -9.24
C ILE A 141 -22.57 2.85 -10.47
N LEU A 142 -21.40 2.38 -10.95
CA LEU A 142 -21.30 1.65 -12.21
C LEU A 142 -21.26 0.12 -12.04
N TYR A 143 -20.93 -0.37 -10.83
CA TYR A 143 -20.87 -1.79 -10.45
C TYR A 143 -21.68 -2.03 -9.18
#